data_AF-A0A671RE71-F1
#
_entry.id   AF-A0A671RE71-F1
#
_cell.length_a   1.000
_cell.length_b   1.000
_cell.length_c   1.000
_cell.angle_alpha   90.00
_cell.angle_beta   90.00
_cell.angle_gamma   90.00
#
_symmetry.space_group_name_H-M   'P 1'
#
loop_
_entity.id
_entity.type
_entity.pdbx_description
1 polymer ?
#
loop_
_entity_poly.entity_id
_entity_poly.type
_entity_poly.pdbx_seq_one_letter_code
_entity_poly.pdbx_strand_id
1 'polypeptide(L)'
;MYHVIPSKYLGKCYNENTVEECRNYIKVLLSHDGGLFVCGTNAFNPLCRDTLELVGEPISGMARCPYDPKHANVALFAEGSLFTGTVTDFLAIDAVIYRSLGESPALRTIKHDSKWFREPYFVSAVEWGPHIYFFFREMAMEFNYLEKVRKKNTGRDLRCCSKRQWTSFLKARLNCSIPGDSHFYFNLLQSTSPIIRMQGRDVILGVFSTPSNSIPGSAVCAFDMQQLARVFEGRFKEQKSPESIWTPVPDELVPKPRPGGCAVQGSRFSSSNTLPDEVLNFIKTHPLMDEAVPLLGHRPWIVKTMVR
;
A
#
# COMPACT_ATOMS: atom_id res chain seq x y z
N MET A 1 -2.22 -31.10 9.62
CA MET A 1 -2.28 -29.93 10.52
C MET A 1 -3.19 -28.90 9.85
N TYR A 2 -4.49 -29.20 9.77
CA TYR A 2 -5.49 -28.33 9.13
C TYR A 2 -6.53 -28.02 10.18
N HIS A 3 -6.72 -26.74 10.49
CA HIS A 3 -7.92 -26.32 11.21
C HIS A 3 -9.13 -26.77 10.38
N VAL A 4 -9.97 -27.64 10.95
CA VAL A 4 -11.24 -28.01 10.30
C VAL A 4 -12.08 -26.75 10.23
N ILE A 5 -12.43 -26.31 9.02
CA ILE A 5 -13.31 -25.16 8.82
C ILE A 5 -14.69 -25.56 9.36
N PRO A 6 -15.26 -24.85 10.35
CA PRO A 6 -16.59 -25.17 10.85
C PRO A 6 -17.62 -25.24 9.71
N SER A 7 -18.47 -26.27 9.73
CA SER A 7 -19.48 -26.54 8.68
C SER A 7 -20.37 -25.33 8.36
N LYS A 8 -20.67 -24.50 9.36
CA LYS A 8 -21.41 -23.24 9.21
C LYS A 8 -20.77 -22.26 8.22
N TYR A 9 -19.44 -22.18 8.15
CA TYR A 9 -18.75 -21.27 7.23
C TYR A 9 -18.69 -21.84 5.82
N LEU A 10 -18.50 -23.16 5.69
CA LEU A 10 -18.57 -23.85 4.41
C LEU A 10 -19.95 -23.69 3.78
N GLY A 11 -21.02 -23.95 4.54
CA GLY A 11 -22.39 -23.78 4.07
C GLY A 11 -22.68 -22.35 3.60
N LYS A 12 -22.22 -21.33 4.33
CA LYS A 12 -22.35 -19.94 3.91
C LYS A 12 -21.57 -19.64 2.63
N CYS A 13 -20.34 -20.13 2.53
CA CYS A 13 -19.47 -19.88 1.38
C CYS A 13 -20.01 -20.52 0.09
N TYR A 14 -20.50 -21.76 0.15
CA TYR A 14 -21.04 -22.49 -1.00
C TYR A 14 -22.30 -21.85 -1.61
N ASN A 15 -22.99 -20.97 -0.88
CA ASN A 15 -24.15 -20.25 -1.43
C ASN A 15 -23.74 -19.22 -2.49
N GLU A 16 -22.50 -18.72 -2.43
CA GLU A 16 -22.05 -17.59 -3.25
C GLU A 16 -20.78 -17.92 -4.07
N ASN A 17 -20.07 -19.02 -3.77
CA ASN A 17 -18.78 -19.37 -4.37
C ASN A 17 -18.65 -20.88 -4.68
N THR A 18 -17.64 -21.23 -5.48
CA THR A 18 -17.38 -22.62 -5.84
C THR A 18 -16.77 -23.44 -4.70
N VAL A 19 -16.87 -24.77 -4.81
CA VAL A 19 -16.30 -25.70 -3.81
C VAL A 19 -14.78 -25.54 -3.66
N GLU A 20 -14.09 -25.19 -4.74
CA GLU A 20 -12.65 -24.96 -4.73
C GLU A 20 -12.28 -23.68 -3.99
N GLU A 21 -13.06 -22.60 -4.15
CA GLU A 21 -12.80 -21.31 -3.49
C GLU A 21 -13.10 -21.36 -1.98
N CYS A 22 -14.03 -22.21 -1.55
CA CYS A 22 -14.42 -22.39 -0.15
C CYS A 22 -13.46 -23.30 0.65
N ARG A 23 -12.15 -23.11 0.47
CA ARG A 23 -11.09 -23.76 1.24
C ARG A 23 -10.33 -22.74 2.08
N ASN A 24 -9.43 -23.22 2.93
CA ASN A 24 -8.50 -22.36 3.65
C ASN A 24 -7.20 -22.22 2.85
N TYR A 25 -7.03 -21.09 2.17
CA TYR A 25 -5.80 -20.75 1.47
C TYR A 25 -4.93 -19.90 2.38
N ILE A 26 -3.70 -20.34 2.65
CA ILE A 26 -2.75 -19.57 3.43
C ILE A 26 -2.25 -18.39 2.57
N LYS A 27 -2.44 -17.17 3.07
CA LYS A 27 -2.16 -15.91 2.35
C LYS A 27 -1.18 -15.01 3.10
N VAL A 28 -0.95 -15.29 4.38
CA VAL A 28 0.06 -14.62 5.21
C VAL A 28 0.84 -15.69 5.96
N LEU A 29 2.16 -15.64 5.86
CA LEU A 29 3.08 -16.46 6.63
C LEU A 29 4.30 -15.59 6.92
N LEU A 30 4.44 -15.18 8.18
CA LEU A 30 5.51 -14.29 8.63
C LEU A 30 6.20 -14.89 9.85
N SER A 31 7.52 -14.72 9.94
CA SER A 31 8.28 -15.01 11.15
C SER A 31 8.33 -13.76 12.03
N HIS A 32 8.21 -13.93 13.35
CA HIS A 32 8.38 -12.86 14.33
C HIS A 32 8.96 -13.41 15.65
N ASP A 33 9.26 -12.52 16.59
CA ASP A 33 9.84 -12.85 17.90
C ASP A 33 8.84 -13.65 18.75
N GLY A 34 8.83 -14.98 18.57
CA GLY A 34 7.91 -15.89 19.25
C GLY A 34 7.36 -17.02 18.38
N GLY A 35 7.57 -16.96 17.06
CA GLY A 35 7.20 -18.05 16.16
C GLY A 35 6.74 -17.60 14.78
N LEU A 36 5.70 -18.27 14.28
CA LEU A 36 5.14 -18.04 12.96
C LEU A 36 3.74 -17.49 13.07
N PHE A 37 3.52 -16.33 12.48
CA PHE A 37 2.21 -15.75 12.32
C PHE A 37 1.62 -16.16 10.97
N VAL A 38 0.51 -16.88 11.00
CA VAL A 38 -0.13 -17.48 9.82
C VAL A 38 -1.56 -17.00 9.71
N CYS A 39 -1.96 -16.53 8.53
CA CYS A 39 -3.37 -16.26 8.22
C CYS A 39 -3.80 -16.96 6.93
N GLY A 40 -5.07 -17.39 6.93
CA GLY A 40 -5.70 -17.95 5.75
C GLY A 40 -7.13 -17.46 5.55
N THR A 41 -7.61 -17.62 4.31
CA THR A 41 -8.95 -17.18 3.86
C THR A 41 -10.07 -17.88 4.61
N ASN A 42 -9.83 -19.12 5.06
CA ASN A 42 -10.75 -19.94 5.85
C ASN A 42 -12.20 -19.90 5.30
N ALA A 43 -12.35 -20.22 4.01
CA ALA A 43 -13.62 -20.19 3.28
C ALA A 43 -14.36 -18.84 3.39
N PHE A 44 -13.69 -17.76 2.97
CA PHE A 44 -14.21 -16.38 3.05
C PHE A 44 -14.59 -15.97 4.48
N ASN A 45 -13.87 -16.46 5.48
CA ASN A 45 -13.95 -15.99 6.85
C ASN A 45 -12.53 -15.94 7.46
N PRO A 46 -11.72 -14.95 7.09
CA PRO A 46 -10.28 -14.95 7.35
C PRO A 46 -9.94 -15.09 8.83
N LEU A 47 -8.96 -15.94 9.12
CA LEU A 47 -8.46 -16.20 10.48
C LEU A 47 -6.94 -16.22 10.50
N CYS A 48 -6.36 -15.79 11.63
CA CYS A 48 -4.94 -15.76 11.90
C CYS A 48 -4.60 -16.54 13.18
N ARG A 49 -3.36 -17.05 13.27
CA ARG A 49 -2.80 -17.73 14.44
C ARG A 49 -1.32 -17.40 14.58
N ASP A 50 -0.82 -17.44 15.81
CA ASP A 50 0.53 -17.01 16.17
C ASP A 50 1.56 -18.16 16.31
N THR A 51 1.14 -19.39 16.01
CA THR A 51 1.98 -20.59 16.03
C THR A 51 1.51 -21.58 14.96
N LEU A 52 2.39 -22.53 14.58
CA LEU A 52 1.99 -23.68 13.77
C LEU A 52 1.16 -24.70 14.57
N GLU A 53 1.33 -24.69 15.90
CA GLU A 53 0.53 -25.52 16.78
C GLU A 53 -0.90 -24.94 16.90
N LEU A 54 -1.90 -25.81 17.04
CA LEU A 54 -3.29 -25.39 17.25
C LEU A 54 -3.53 -24.92 18.70
N VAL A 55 -2.57 -24.21 19.26
CA VAL A 55 -2.56 -23.75 20.65
C VAL A 55 -2.86 -22.25 20.68
N GLY A 56 -3.83 -21.85 21.49
CA GLY A 56 -4.29 -20.47 21.63
C GLY A 56 -5.55 -20.13 20.83
N GLU A 57 -6.18 -19.02 21.22
CA GLU A 57 -7.38 -18.49 20.59
C GLU A 57 -7.08 -17.95 19.18
N PRO A 58 -7.94 -18.23 18.19
CA PRO A 58 -7.76 -17.68 16.85
C PRO A 58 -7.90 -16.15 16.87
N ILE A 59 -7.03 -15.48 16.12
CA ILE A 59 -7.09 -14.04 15.91
C ILE A 59 -7.94 -13.78 14.67
N SER A 60 -8.80 -12.75 14.72
CA SER A 60 -9.58 -12.34 13.54
C SER A 60 -8.66 -11.99 12.36
N GLY A 61 -8.91 -12.57 11.19
CA GLY A 61 -8.16 -12.26 9.96
C GLY A 61 -8.68 -11.04 9.21
N MET A 62 -9.78 -10.42 9.66
CA MET A 62 -10.31 -9.19 9.06
C MET A 62 -9.23 -8.11 9.00
N ALA A 63 -9.09 -7.45 7.84
CA ALA A 63 -8.04 -6.46 7.54
C ALA A 63 -6.58 -7.00 7.60
N ARG A 64 -6.36 -8.30 7.85
CA ARG A 64 -5.04 -8.94 7.89
C ARG A 64 -4.83 -9.94 6.76
N CYS A 65 -5.90 -10.61 6.35
CA CYS A 65 -5.91 -11.62 5.32
C CYS A 65 -7.16 -11.43 4.43
N PRO A 66 -7.05 -11.61 3.10
CA PRO A 66 -8.20 -11.46 2.21
C PRO A 66 -9.23 -12.58 2.41
N TYR A 67 -10.47 -12.30 2.00
CA TYR A 67 -11.57 -13.27 1.94
C TYR A 67 -11.42 -14.21 0.74
N ASP A 68 -11.19 -13.64 -0.45
CA ASP A 68 -11.00 -14.36 -1.70
C ASP A 68 -9.52 -14.78 -1.86
N PRO A 69 -9.20 -16.06 -2.17
CA PRO A 69 -7.84 -16.50 -2.44
C PRO A 69 -7.15 -15.81 -3.62
N LYS A 70 -7.90 -15.27 -4.58
CA LYS A 70 -7.39 -14.56 -5.77
C LYS A 70 -7.00 -13.12 -5.47
N HIS A 71 -7.48 -12.54 -4.37
CA HIS A 71 -7.09 -11.19 -3.99
C HIS A 71 -5.63 -11.15 -3.53
N ALA A 72 -4.92 -10.11 -3.98
CA ALA A 72 -3.59 -9.83 -3.50
C ALA A 72 -3.65 -9.17 -2.13
N ASN A 73 -2.66 -9.47 -1.31
CA ASN A 73 -2.49 -8.91 0.00
C ASN A 73 -1.01 -8.71 0.29
N VAL A 74 -0.73 -7.81 1.22
CA VAL A 74 0.60 -7.54 1.73
C VAL A 74 0.53 -7.65 3.24
N ALA A 75 1.58 -8.21 3.84
CA ALA A 75 1.73 -8.30 5.28
C ALA A 75 3.23 -8.20 5.64
N LEU A 76 3.54 -7.44 6.69
CA LEU A 76 4.91 -7.21 7.19
C LEU A 76 4.87 -6.98 8.71
N PHE A 77 5.79 -7.59 9.46
CA PHE A 77 6.04 -7.20 10.85
C PHE A 77 7.13 -6.14 10.91
N ALA A 78 6.92 -5.11 11.73
CA ALA A 78 7.93 -4.12 12.09
C ALA A 78 7.65 -3.61 13.52
N GLU A 79 8.69 -3.57 14.35
CA GLU A 79 8.62 -3.13 15.77
C GLU A 79 7.48 -3.79 16.57
N GLY A 80 7.28 -5.10 16.36
CA GLY A 80 6.23 -5.88 17.07
C GLY A 80 4.80 -5.63 16.58
N SER A 81 4.58 -4.71 15.63
CA SER A 81 3.28 -4.48 14.99
C SER A 81 3.21 -5.13 13.61
N LEU A 82 2.01 -5.60 13.26
CA LEU A 82 1.66 -6.14 11.96
C LEU A 82 1.06 -5.05 11.07
N PHE A 83 1.69 -4.83 9.93
CA PHE A 83 1.26 -3.92 8.86
C PHE A 83 0.71 -4.73 7.69
N THR A 84 -0.51 -4.46 7.25
CA THR A 84 -1.20 -5.20 6.20
C THR A 84 -1.86 -4.29 5.17
N GLY A 85 -1.90 -4.75 3.92
CA GLY A 85 -2.67 -4.15 2.83
C GLY A 85 -3.59 -5.19 2.23
N THR A 86 -4.91 -5.05 2.43
CA THR A 86 -5.94 -6.01 1.97
C THR A 86 -7.32 -5.35 2.01
N VAL A 87 -8.40 -6.13 1.96
CA VAL A 87 -9.79 -5.68 2.12
C VAL A 87 -10.37 -6.10 3.47
N THR A 88 -11.35 -5.34 3.98
CA THR A 88 -12.01 -5.64 5.28
C THR A 88 -13.33 -6.38 5.16
N ASP A 89 -13.94 -6.39 3.98
CA ASP A 89 -15.28 -6.92 3.75
C ASP A 89 -15.29 -8.00 2.66
N PHE A 90 -16.33 -8.84 2.70
CA PHE A 90 -16.53 -9.94 1.78
C PHE A 90 -16.65 -9.48 0.32
N LEU A 91 -17.30 -8.32 0.09
CA LEU A 91 -17.49 -7.74 -1.25
C LEU A 91 -16.22 -7.05 -1.79
N ALA A 92 -15.15 -7.00 -0.98
CA ALA A 92 -13.89 -6.35 -1.34
C ALA A 92 -14.00 -4.88 -1.74
N ILE A 93 -14.96 -4.16 -1.14
CA ILE A 93 -15.20 -2.73 -1.39
C ILE A 93 -14.27 -1.87 -0.52
N ASP A 94 -14.03 -2.28 0.73
CA ASP A 94 -13.24 -1.53 1.71
C ASP A 94 -11.78 -2.01 1.72
N ALA A 95 -11.01 -1.56 0.73
CA ALA A 95 -9.56 -1.72 0.71
C ALA A 95 -8.87 -0.84 1.75
N VAL A 96 -7.88 -1.39 2.46
CA VAL A 96 -7.29 -0.78 3.64
C VAL A 96 -5.78 -1.05 3.73
N ILE A 97 -5.02 -0.04 4.16
CA ILE A 97 -3.74 -0.26 4.84
C ILE A 97 -4.00 -0.19 6.34
N TYR A 98 -3.63 -1.26 7.03
CA TYR A 98 -3.98 -1.49 8.43
C TYR A 98 -2.72 -1.81 9.24
N ARG A 99 -2.64 -1.26 10.45
CA ARG A 99 -1.68 -1.67 11.48
C ARG A 99 -2.44 -2.22 12.66
N SER A 100 -1.99 -3.36 13.16
CA SER A 100 -2.54 -3.99 14.35
C SER A 100 -1.49 -4.83 15.05
N LEU A 101 -1.86 -5.43 16.19
CA LEU A 101 -0.92 -6.15 17.05
C LEU A 101 0.19 -5.23 17.60
N GLY A 102 0.94 -5.73 18.57
CA GLY A 102 1.90 -4.94 19.35
C GLY A 102 1.22 -4.02 20.37
N GLU A 103 2.02 -3.17 21.02
CA GLU A 103 1.56 -2.27 22.09
C GLU A 103 0.84 -1.03 21.54
N SER A 104 1.02 -0.74 20.26
CA SER A 104 0.44 0.44 19.61
C SER A 104 -1.02 0.23 19.21
N PRO A 105 -1.87 1.29 19.26
CA PRO A 105 -3.26 1.17 18.84
C PRO A 105 -3.36 0.85 17.35
N ALA A 106 -4.43 0.12 17.00
CA ALA A 106 -4.70 -0.25 15.63
C ALA A 106 -5.04 0.98 14.77
N LEU A 107 -4.44 1.07 13.59
CA LEU A 107 -4.57 2.20 12.66
C LEU A 107 -5.09 1.72 11.32
N ARG A 108 -5.93 2.52 10.67
CA ARG A 108 -6.44 2.25 9.33
C ARG A 108 -6.47 3.50 8.46
N THR A 109 -6.44 3.28 7.15
CA THR A 109 -6.78 4.31 6.16
C THR A 109 -8.26 4.66 6.20
N ILE A 110 -8.59 5.86 5.72
CA ILE A 110 -9.94 6.38 5.74
C ILE A 110 -10.85 5.55 4.83
N LYS A 111 -11.99 5.12 5.37
CA LYS A 111 -12.97 4.29 4.67
C LYS A 111 -13.69 5.09 3.59
N HIS A 112 -13.88 4.49 2.42
CA HIS A 112 -14.68 5.05 1.31
C HIS A 112 -14.22 6.44 0.83
N ASP A 113 -12.94 6.78 1.02
CA ASP A 113 -12.35 8.00 0.49
C ASP A 113 -11.47 7.69 -0.73
N SER A 114 -11.99 8.01 -1.92
CA SER A 114 -11.28 7.77 -3.18
C SER A 114 -9.95 8.53 -3.30
N LYS A 115 -9.74 9.60 -2.52
CA LYS A 115 -8.45 10.30 -2.45
C LYS A 115 -7.37 9.43 -1.83
N TRP A 116 -7.75 8.59 -0.87
CA TRP A 116 -6.85 7.64 -0.22
C TRP A 116 -6.64 6.41 -1.10
N PHE A 117 -7.73 5.78 -1.52
CA PHE A 117 -7.69 4.61 -2.39
C PHE A 117 -8.83 4.56 -3.38
N ARG A 118 -8.51 4.28 -4.65
CA ARG A 118 -9.49 3.97 -5.69
C ARG A 118 -9.17 2.64 -6.34
N GLU A 119 -9.80 1.57 -5.84
CA GLU A 119 -9.58 0.18 -6.31
C GLU A 119 -8.09 -0.23 -6.29
N PRO A 120 -7.42 -0.21 -5.13
CA PRO A 120 -6.01 -0.55 -5.05
C PRO A 120 -5.80 -2.07 -5.18
N TYR A 121 -4.65 -2.43 -5.73
CA TYR A 121 -4.10 -3.76 -5.74
C TYR A 121 -2.72 -3.69 -5.09
N PHE A 122 -2.62 -4.24 -3.89
CA PHE A 122 -1.40 -4.26 -3.08
C PHE A 122 -0.39 -5.27 -3.65
N VAL A 123 0.86 -4.86 -3.77
CA VAL A 123 1.93 -5.66 -4.38
C VAL A 123 2.95 -6.09 -3.34
N SER A 124 3.46 -5.16 -2.54
CA SER A 124 4.46 -5.45 -1.51
C SER A 124 4.53 -4.33 -0.48
N ALA A 125 5.25 -4.56 0.61
CA ALA A 125 5.67 -3.52 1.55
C ALA A 125 7.11 -3.77 1.99
N VAL A 126 7.84 -2.69 2.28
CA VAL A 126 9.20 -2.76 2.81
C VAL A 126 9.38 -1.77 3.96
N GLU A 127 10.24 -2.15 4.90
CA GLU A 127 10.70 -1.29 5.97
C GLU A 127 11.96 -0.52 5.52
N TRP A 128 11.96 0.81 5.61
CA TRP A 128 13.16 1.61 5.35
C TRP A 128 13.20 2.90 6.17
N GLY A 129 14.28 3.07 6.94
CA GLY A 129 14.39 4.18 7.88
C GLY A 129 13.22 4.18 8.88
N PRO A 130 12.61 5.33 9.23
CA PRO A 130 11.50 5.37 10.18
C PRO A 130 10.14 4.92 9.62
N HIS A 131 10.08 4.38 8.39
CA HIS A 131 8.81 4.27 7.66
C HIS A 131 8.60 2.90 7.03
N ILE A 132 7.32 2.58 6.84
CA ILE A 132 6.88 1.45 6.01
C ILE A 132 6.41 2.02 4.68
N TYR A 133 6.93 1.46 3.59
CA TYR A 133 6.55 1.83 2.23
C TYR A 133 5.72 0.70 1.62
N PHE A 134 4.48 0.99 1.28
CA PHE A 134 3.57 0.08 0.60
C PHE A 134 3.60 0.36 -0.89
N PHE A 135 3.86 -0.65 -1.70
CA PHE A 135 3.78 -0.56 -3.16
C PHE A 135 2.48 -1.18 -3.64
N PHE A 136 1.71 -0.39 -4.37
CA PHE A 136 0.43 -0.81 -4.91
C PHE A 136 0.15 -0.12 -6.24
N ARG A 137 -0.87 -0.61 -6.94
CA ARG A 137 -1.46 0.09 -8.09
C ARG A 137 -2.94 0.36 -7.84
N GLU A 138 -3.47 1.47 -8.30
CA GLU A 138 -4.87 1.87 -8.12
C GLU A 138 -5.35 2.65 -9.35
N MET A 139 -6.63 3.02 -9.41
CA MET A 139 -7.13 3.89 -10.47
C MET A 139 -6.69 5.34 -10.25
N ALA A 140 -6.09 5.95 -11.27
CA ALA A 140 -5.65 7.34 -11.24
C ALA A 140 -6.83 8.31 -11.06
N MET A 141 -6.75 9.25 -10.12
CA MET A 141 -7.75 10.32 -10.01
C MET A 141 -7.49 11.49 -10.97
N GLU A 142 -6.23 11.72 -11.31
CA GLU A 142 -5.80 12.87 -12.11
C GLU A 142 -5.93 12.67 -13.63
N PHE A 143 -6.47 11.52 -14.05
CA PHE A 143 -6.88 11.26 -15.44
C PHE A 143 -8.39 10.92 -15.50
N ASN A 144 -9.24 11.85 -15.07
CA ASN A 144 -10.68 11.61 -14.98
C ASN A 144 -11.44 11.72 -16.32
N TYR A 145 -10.84 12.21 -17.41
CA TYR A 145 -11.62 12.58 -18.61
C TYR A 145 -11.36 11.78 -19.89
N LEU A 146 -10.26 11.02 -20.05
CA LEU A 146 -9.97 10.42 -21.36
C LEU A 146 -9.46 8.97 -21.37
N GLU A 147 -9.06 8.37 -20.24
CA GLU A 147 -8.66 6.95 -20.23
C GLU A 147 -8.67 6.40 -18.80
N LYS A 148 -9.21 5.19 -18.60
CA LYS A 148 -9.10 4.44 -17.34
C LYS A 148 -7.64 4.01 -17.11
N VAL A 149 -6.79 4.93 -16.67
CA VAL A 149 -5.37 4.64 -16.39
C VAL A 149 -5.22 4.16 -14.95
N ARG A 150 -4.79 2.90 -14.77
CA ARG A 150 -4.29 2.41 -13.47
C ARG A 150 -2.92 3.03 -13.21
N LYS A 151 -2.69 3.62 -12.04
CA LYS A 151 -1.42 4.19 -11.57
C LYS A 151 -0.80 3.38 -10.46
N LYS A 152 0.50 3.56 -10.25
CA LYS A 152 1.26 2.95 -9.17
C LYS A 152 1.53 3.99 -8.13
N ASN A 153 1.21 3.71 -6.88
CA ASN A 153 1.48 4.61 -5.80
C ASN A 153 2.28 3.89 -4.71
N THR A 154 3.22 4.61 -4.12
CA THR A 154 3.90 4.16 -2.90
C THR A 154 3.27 4.88 -1.73
N GLY A 155 2.69 4.17 -0.75
CA GLY A 155 2.16 4.74 0.48
C GLY A 155 3.23 4.75 1.57
N ARG A 156 3.56 5.90 2.16
CA ARG A 156 4.48 5.99 3.30
C ARG A 156 3.68 6.09 4.58
N ASP A 157 4.08 5.34 5.60
CA ASP A 157 3.46 5.40 6.92
C ASP A 157 4.45 5.59 8.07
N LEU A 158 3.98 6.24 9.13
CA LEU A 158 4.76 6.54 10.34
C LEU A 158 4.50 5.51 11.44
N ARG A 159 5.58 5.07 12.09
CA ARG A 159 5.54 4.16 13.23
C ARG A 159 4.93 4.80 14.49
N CYS A 160 5.11 6.11 14.68
CA CYS A 160 4.83 6.80 15.96
C CYS A 160 3.39 7.37 16.10
N CYS A 161 2.42 6.97 15.28
CA CYS A 161 1.06 7.52 15.33
C CYS A 161 0.17 6.82 16.39
N SER A 162 -0.52 7.62 17.21
CA SER A 162 -1.36 7.21 18.34
C SER A 162 -2.86 7.53 18.17
N LYS A 163 -3.32 8.13 17.06
CA LYS A 163 -4.75 8.27 16.73
C LYS A 163 -5.20 7.11 15.85
N ARG A 164 -6.44 6.59 16.01
CA ARG A 164 -7.05 5.44 15.26
C ARG A 164 -7.01 5.51 13.71
N GLN A 165 -6.52 6.61 13.13
CA GLN A 165 -6.35 6.82 11.69
C GLN A 165 -4.93 7.33 11.43
N TRP A 166 -4.37 6.98 10.28
CA TRP A 166 -3.02 7.41 9.88
C TRP A 166 -2.93 8.94 9.78
N THR A 167 -1.92 9.53 10.43
CA THR A 167 -1.63 10.98 10.34
C THR A 167 -0.39 11.25 9.48
N SER A 168 -0.03 10.27 8.66
CA SER A 168 1.26 10.08 8.00
C SER A 168 1.16 9.60 6.58
N PHE A 169 -0.01 9.07 6.21
CA PHE A 169 -0.21 8.44 4.93
C PHE A 169 -0.10 9.45 3.81
N LEU A 170 0.96 9.30 3.01
CA LEU A 170 1.16 10.02 1.76
C LEU A 170 1.45 9.03 0.67
N LYS A 171 1.05 9.36 -0.57
CA LYS A 171 1.27 8.53 -1.74
C LYS A 171 1.85 9.30 -2.91
N ALA A 172 2.76 8.67 -3.64
CA ALA A 172 3.41 9.27 -4.81
C ALA A 172 3.49 8.28 -5.98
N ARG A 173 3.39 8.81 -7.20
CA ARG A 173 3.44 8.00 -8.43
C ARG A 173 4.85 7.44 -8.66
N LEU A 174 4.99 6.16 -9.00
CA LEU A 174 6.25 5.64 -9.54
C LEU A 174 6.38 5.90 -11.04
N ASN A 175 7.44 6.58 -11.47
CA ASN A 175 7.70 6.84 -12.89
C ASN A 175 8.62 5.77 -13.48
N CYS A 176 8.03 4.77 -14.13
CA CYS A 176 8.76 3.84 -15.00
C CYS A 176 8.36 4.10 -16.44
N SER A 177 9.21 4.85 -17.16
CA SER A 177 8.96 5.24 -18.53
C SER A 177 10.21 5.19 -19.39
N ILE A 178 10.01 5.01 -20.69
CA ILE A 178 11.03 5.21 -21.71
C ILE A 178 10.94 6.67 -22.16
N PRO A 179 12.03 7.46 -22.06
CA PRO A 179 12.06 8.83 -22.53
C PRO A 179 12.01 8.88 -24.06
N GLY A 180 11.36 9.92 -24.60
CA GLY A 180 11.20 10.20 -26.03
C GLY A 180 10.40 11.50 -26.20
N ASP A 181 10.03 11.85 -27.43
CA ASP A 181 9.20 13.05 -27.73
C ASP A 181 7.91 13.08 -26.89
N SER A 182 7.35 11.88 -26.67
CA SER A 182 6.37 11.62 -25.62
C SER A 182 6.81 10.41 -24.82
N HIS A 183 6.76 10.52 -23.49
CA HIS A 183 7.20 9.43 -22.61
C HIS A 183 6.25 8.23 -22.71
N PHE A 184 6.80 7.03 -22.87
CA PHE A 184 6.03 5.78 -22.83
C PHE A 184 6.07 5.17 -21.43
N TYR A 185 4.92 5.11 -20.75
CA TYR A 185 4.84 4.67 -19.35
C TYR A 185 4.38 3.20 -19.21
N PHE A 186 5.08 2.43 -18.39
CA PHE A 186 4.62 1.11 -17.93
C PHE A 186 3.81 1.29 -16.65
N ASN A 187 2.49 1.23 -16.71
CA ASN A 187 1.63 1.70 -15.62
C ASN A 187 1.13 0.59 -14.66
N LEU A 188 1.15 -0.69 -15.02
CA LEU A 188 0.73 -1.78 -14.10
C LEU A 188 1.90 -2.34 -13.27
N LEU A 189 1.83 -2.31 -11.92
CA LEU A 189 2.89 -2.85 -11.04
C LEU A 189 2.61 -4.32 -10.83
N GLN A 190 3.54 -5.20 -11.13
CA GLN A 190 3.35 -6.64 -10.99
C GLN A 190 4.01 -7.16 -9.72
N SER A 191 5.26 -6.76 -9.46
CA SER A 191 6.03 -7.17 -8.29
C SER A 191 7.10 -6.14 -7.95
N THR A 192 7.66 -6.22 -6.75
CA THR A 192 8.89 -5.53 -6.37
C THR A 192 9.88 -6.50 -5.73
N SER A 193 11.16 -6.17 -5.74
CA SER A 193 12.17 -6.84 -4.93
C SER A 193 12.07 -6.39 -3.46
N PRO A 194 12.75 -7.09 -2.55
CA PRO A 194 13.25 -6.48 -1.31
C PRO A 194 14.19 -5.31 -1.60
N ILE A 195 14.63 -4.61 -0.55
CA ILE A 195 15.65 -3.56 -0.68
C ILE A 195 17.00 -4.22 -0.97
N ILE A 196 17.67 -3.77 -2.03
CA ILE A 196 18.96 -4.28 -2.49
C ILE A 196 20.00 -3.17 -2.36
N ARG A 197 21.15 -3.48 -1.75
CA ARG A 197 22.29 -2.58 -1.67
C ARG A 197 23.11 -2.66 -2.96
N MET A 198 23.14 -1.61 -3.76
CA MET A 198 23.89 -1.55 -5.02
C MET A 198 24.72 -0.27 -5.09
N GLN A 199 26.05 -0.40 -5.27
CA GLN A 199 26.98 0.74 -5.42
C GLN A 199 26.80 1.83 -4.33
N GLY A 200 26.59 1.41 -3.08
CA GLY A 200 26.38 2.34 -1.97
C GLY A 200 25.00 3.01 -1.93
N ARG A 201 24.01 2.51 -2.69
CA ARG A 201 22.61 2.95 -2.67
C ARG A 201 21.68 1.83 -2.25
N ASP A 202 20.59 2.19 -1.58
CA ASP A 202 19.49 1.28 -1.30
C ASP A 202 18.48 1.41 -2.43
N VAL A 203 18.23 0.31 -3.14
CA VAL A 203 17.45 0.30 -4.38
C VAL A 203 16.35 -0.74 -4.27
N ILE A 204 15.17 -0.41 -4.79
CA ILE A 204 14.10 -1.37 -5.03
C ILE A 204 13.89 -1.53 -6.54
N LEU A 205 13.80 -2.77 -6.99
CA LEU A 205 13.42 -3.09 -8.36
C LEU A 205 11.92 -3.32 -8.39
N GLY A 206 11.23 -2.81 -9.40
CA GLY A 206 9.86 -3.21 -9.69
C GLY A 206 9.71 -3.72 -11.10
N VAL A 207 8.78 -4.65 -11.27
CA VAL A 207 8.37 -5.19 -12.57
C VAL A 207 7.05 -4.54 -12.97
N PHE A 208 7.03 -3.97 -14.16
CA PHE A 208 5.97 -3.14 -14.68
C PHE A 208 5.46 -3.73 -15.98
N SER A 209 4.16 -3.64 -16.26
CA SER A 209 3.59 -3.99 -17.57
C SER A 209 2.69 -2.89 -18.12
N THR A 210 2.39 -2.99 -19.41
CA THR A 210 1.35 -2.19 -20.06
C THR A 210 -0.06 -2.72 -19.68
N PRO A 211 -1.12 -1.90 -19.80
CA PRO A 211 -2.51 -2.35 -19.64
C PRO A 211 -2.89 -3.54 -20.55
N SER A 212 -3.82 -4.38 -20.11
CA SER A 212 -4.25 -5.57 -20.86
C SER A 212 -4.92 -5.26 -22.20
N ASN A 213 -5.47 -4.05 -22.36
CA ASN A 213 -6.08 -3.54 -23.59
C ASN A 213 -5.09 -2.77 -24.49
N SER A 214 -3.79 -2.92 -24.26
CA SER A 214 -2.72 -2.25 -25.02
C SER A 214 -1.70 -3.26 -25.53
N ILE A 215 -0.75 -2.82 -26.37
CA ILE A 215 0.33 -3.68 -26.87
C ILE A 215 1.12 -4.25 -25.68
N PRO A 216 1.27 -5.58 -25.55
CA PRO A 216 1.95 -6.18 -24.42
C PRO A 216 3.42 -5.75 -24.34
N GLY A 217 3.77 -5.13 -23.22
CA GLY A 217 5.12 -4.74 -22.90
C GLY A 217 5.37 -4.88 -21.40
N SER A 218 6.59 -5.26 -21.03
CA SER A 218 7.06 -5.33 -19.66
C SER A 218 8.37 -4.57 -19.50
N ALA A 219 8.60 -4.02 -18.32
CA ALA A 219 9.82 -3.29 -17.99
C ALA A 219 10.24 -3.56 -16.54
N VAL A 220 11.55 -3.54 -16.30
CA VAL A 220 12.14 -3.55 -14.95
C VAL A 220 12.74 -2.18 -14.69
N CYS A 221 12.24 -1.49 -13.67
CA CYS A 221 12.71 -0.18 -13.26
C CYS A 221 13.30 -0.26 -11.85
N ALA A 222 14.41 0.44 -11.63
CA ALA A 222 15.05 0.58 -10.33
C ALA A 222 14.70 1.93 -9.73
N PHE A 223 14.45 1.97 -8.42
CA PHE A 223 14.17 3.21 -7.68
C PHE A 223 15.11 3.31 -6.48
N ASP A 224 15.77 4.44 -6.36
CA ASP A 224 16.62 4.77 -5.22
C ASP A 224 15.74 5.17 -4.03
N MET A 225 15.88 4.47 -2.90
CA MET A 225 15.04 4.68 -1.72
C MET A 225 15.18 6.09 -1.13
N GLN A 226 16.35 6.73 -1.28
CA GLN A 226 16.56 8.11 -0.85
C GLN A 226 15.88 9.11 -1.78
N GLN A 227 15.87 8.87 -3.10
CA GLN A 227 15.07 9.66 -4.04
C GLN A 227 13.57 9.49 -3.78
N LEU A 228 13.13 8.26 -3.52
CA LEU A 228 11.75 7.95 -3.18
C LEU A 228 11.31 8.69 -1.90
N ALA A 229 12.14 8.69 -0.85
CA ALA A 229 11.84 9.41 0.39
C ALA A 229 11.73 10.92 0.20
N ARG A 230 12.59 11.51 -0.65
CA ARG A 230 12.58 12.96 -0.97
C ARG A 230 11.30 13.42 -1.67
N VAL A 231 10.65 12.58 -2.47
CA VAL A 231 9.37 12.95 -3.12
C VAL A 231 8.29 13.29 -2.09
N PHE A 232 8.30 12.64 -0.92
CA PHE A 232 7.38 12.96 0.18
C PHE A 232 7.69 14.28 0.90
N GLU A 233 8.87 14.85 0.65
CA GLU A 233 9.27 16.18 1.12
C GLU A 233 8.91 17.28 0.10
N GLY A 234 8.50 16.91 -1.12
CA GLY A 234 8.10 17.81 -2.20
C GLY A 234 6.67 18.37 -2.08
N ARG A 235 6.15 19.00 -3.12
CA ARG A 235 4.83 19.64 -3.06
C ARG A 235 3.68 18.63 -3.05
N PHE A 236 2.62 18.95 -2.33
CA PHE A 236 1.37 18.18 -2.37
C PHE A 236 0.61 18.48 -3.67
N LYS A 237 -0.26 17.56 -4.07
CA LYS A 237 -1.15 17.74 -5.22
C LYS A 237 -2.57 18.00 -4.73
N GLU A 238 -3.21 19.04 -5.27
CA GLU A 238 -4.60 19.37 -4.99
C GLU A 238 -5.44 19.44 -6.26
N GLN A 239 -6.76 19.33 -6.06
CA GLN A 239 -7.77 19.60 -7.07
C GLN A 239 -8.75 20.62 -6.46
N LYS A 240 -8.69 21.88 -6.91
CA LYS A 240 -9.46 22.98 -6.29
C LYS A 240 -10.97 22.81 -6.41
N SER A 241 -11.44 22.23 -7.52
CA SER A 241 -12.82 21.78 -7.72
C SER A 241 -12.82 20.42 -8.43
N PRO A 242 -13.91 19.64 -8.39
CA PRO A 242 -14.00 18.35 -9.07
C PRO A 242 -13.73 18.40 -10.59
N GLU A 243 -13.97 19.56 -11.21
CA GLU A 243 -13.77 19.83 -12.64
C GLU A 243 -12.39 20.43 -12.95
N SER A 244 -11.68 20.93 -11.94
CA SER A 244 -10.39 21.57 -12.12
C SER A 244 -9.29 20.55 -12.42
N ILE A 245 -8.24 20.98 -13.13
CA ILE A 245 -7.01 20.20 -13.25
C ILE A 245 -6.32 20.06 -11.88
N TRP A 246 -5.55 19.01 -11.73
CA TRP A 246 -4.72 18.81 -10.55
C TRP A 246 -3.49 19.72 -10.60
N THR A 247 -3.25 20.49 -9.55
CA THR A 247 -2.14 21.45 -9.45
C THR A 247 -1.32 21.23 -8.19
N PRO A 248 -0.03 21.63 -8.18
CA PRO A 248 0.76 21.64 -6.97
C PRO A 248 0.21 22.65 -5.96
N VAL A 249 0.16 22.26 -4.69
CA VAL A 249 -0.14 23.17 -3.57
C VAL A 249 1.07 24.10 -3.36
N PRO A 250 0.88 25.43 -3.31
CA PRO A 250 1.92 26.38 -2.92
C PRO A 250 2.41 26.12 -1.49
N ASP A 251 3.73 26.24 -1.26
CA ASP A 251 4.33 25.93 0.04
C ASP A 251 3.83 26.86 1.17
N GLU A 252 3.37 28.08 0.84
CA GLU A 252 2.79 29.02 1.80
C GLU A 252 1.47 28.53 2.40
N LEU A 253 0.76 27.64 1.69
CA LEU A 253 -0.51 27.05 2.13
C LEU A 253 -0.32 25.72 2.88
N VAL A 254 0.92 25.22 2.97
CA VAL A 254 1.21 23.98 3.70
C VAL A 254 1.34 24.30 5.20
N PRO A 255 0.50 23.70 6.07
CA PRO A 255 0.53 24.02 7.49
C PRO A 255 1.80 23.51 8.17
N LYS A 256 2.09 24.07 9.35
CA LYS A 256 3.25 23.69 10.18
C LYS A 256 2.78 23.04 11.49
N PRO A 257 3.39 21.92 11.93
CA PRO A 257 4.48 21.18 11.30
C PRO A 257 4.05 20.51 10.00
N ARG A 258 5.01 20.28 9.11
CA ARG A 258 4.73 19.76 7.77
C ARG A 258 3.97 18.42 7.85
N PRO A 259 2.81 18.30 7.17
CA PRO A 259 2.04 17.06 7.13
C PRO A 259 2.88 15.87 6.63
N GLY A 260 2.73 14.71 7.27
CA GLY A 260 3.46 13.48 6.91
C GLY A 260 4.82 13.28 7.60
N GLY A 261 5.30 14.27 8.37
CA GLY A 261 6.53 14.15 9.15
C GLY A 261 6.39 13.39 10.47
N CYS A 262 7.46 12.69 10.90
CA CYS A 262 7.54 12.04 12.21
C CYS A 262 7.33 13.05 13.35
N ALA A 263 6.56 12.67 14.37
CA ALA A 263 6.60 13.37 15.65
C ALA A 263 8.03 13.24 16.22
N VAL A 264 8.66 14.37 16.55
CA VAL A 264 10.04 14.40 17.05
C VAL A 264 10.01 14.49 18.57
N GLN A 265 10.62 13.51 19.25
CA GLN A 265 10.75 13.52 20.72
C GLN A 265 11.48 14.79 21.18
N GLY A 266 10.95 15.46 22.20
CA GLY A 266 11.48 16.74 22.70
C GLY A 266 11.05 17.98 21.91
N SER A 267 10.34 17.83 20.78
CA SER A 267 9.71 18.95 20.07
C SER A 267 8.33 19.29 20.67
N ARG A 268 7.78 20.45 20.28
CA ARG A 268 6.40 20.86 20.61
C ARG A 268 5.34 19.87 20.12
N PHE A 269 5.68 19.03 19.13
CA PHE A 269 4.82 18.02 18.52
C PHE A 269 5.41 16.62 18.76
N SER A 270 5.49 16.24 20.03
CA SER A 270 6.12 14.99 20.50
C SER A 270 5.29 13.73 20.22
N SER A 271 4.01 13.88 19.84
CA SER A 271 3.16 12.76 19.40
C SER A 271 2.15 13.20 18.34
N SER A 272 1.60 12.25 17.56
CA SER A 272 0.51 12.55 16.61
C SER A 272 -0.73 13.16 17.27
N ASN A 273 -0.90 12.96 18.59
CA ASN A 273 -2.03 13.49 19.35
C ASN A 273 -1.91 15.00 19.58
N THR A 274 -0.69 15.52 19.52
CA THR A 274 -0.38 16.95 19.70
C THR A 274 -0.39 17.74 18.40
N LEU A 275 -0.62 17.09 17.25
CA LEU A 275 -0.68 17.77 15.95
C LEU A 275 -1.92 18.68 15.86
N PRO A 276 -1.79 19.90 15.31
CA PRO A 276 -2.92 20.80 15.09
C PRO A 276 -3.94 20.18 14.13
N ASP A 277 -5.23 20.50 14.33
CA ASP A 277 -6.31 20.01 13.47
C ASP A 277 -6.14 20.43 12.01
N GLU A 278 -5.55 21.60 11.76
CA GLU A 278 -5.21 22.08 10.42
C GLU A 278 -4.28 21.09 9.68
N VAL A 279 -3.25 20.57 10.34
CA VAL A 279 -2.31 19.59 9.78
C VAL A 279 -3.02 18.27 9.49
N LEU A 280 -3.90 17.84 10.40
CA LEU A 280 -4.66 16.58 10.28
C LEU A 280 -5.69 16.66 9.15
N ASN A 281 -6.37 17.79 9.01
CA ASN A 281 -7.32 18.03 7.92
C ASN A 281 -6.61 18.15 6.58
N PHE A 282 -5.42 18.77 6.56
CA PHE A 282 -4.61 18.89 5.35
C PHE A 282 -4.19 17.52 4.83
N ILE A 283 -3.56 16.66 5.65
CA ILE A 283 -3.12 15.33 5.19
C ILE A 283 -4.29 14.44 4.77
N LYS A 284 -5.43 14.56 5.46
CA LYS A 284 -6.66 13.85 5.10
C LYS A 284 -7.14 14.19 3.69
N THR A 285 -6.99 15.44 3.28
CA THR A 285 -7.49 15.95 2.00
C THR A 285 -6.44 15.96 0.89
N HIS A 286 -5.15 15.89 1.23
CA HIS A 286 -4.00 15.93 0.32
C HIS A 286 -3.04 14.74 0.49
N PRO A 287 -3.52 13.48 0.34
CA PRO A 287 -2.64 12.32 0.47
C PRO A 287 -1.69 12.14 -0.74
N LEU A 288 -1.92 12.82 -1.87
CA LEU A 288 -1.15 12.63 -3.11
C LEU A 288 -0.05 13.69 -3.27
N MET A 289 1.18 13.25 -3.55
CA MET A 289 2.30 14.13 -3.90
C MET A 289 2.23 14.55 -5.38
N ASP A 290 2.69 15.76 -5.70
CA ASP A 290 2.68 16.27 -7.08
C ASP A 290 3.72 15.57 -7.96
N GLU A 291 4.92 15.37 -7.40
CA GLU A 291 6.04 14.73 -8.07
C GLU A 291 5.87 13.20 -8.17
N ALA A 292 6.43 12.64 -9.24
CA ALA A 292 6.57 11.21 -9.41
C ALA A 292 8.00 10.78 -9.05
N VAL A 293 8.13 9.64 -8.38
CA VAL A 293 9.43 9.03 -8.05
C VAL A 293 10.15 8.68 -9.34
N PRO A 294 11.31 9.31 -9.62
CA PRO A 294 12.07 9.03 -10.82
C PRO A 294 12.75 7.67 -10.70
N LEU A 295 12.92 7.00 -11.84
CA LEU A 295 13.67 5.76 -11.90
C LEU A 295 15.19 6.05 -12.00
N LEU A 296 16.00 5.18 -11.42
CA LEU A 296 17.47 5.29 -11.43
C LEU A 296 18.01 5.11 -12.85
N GLY A 297 18.65 6.16 -13.39
CA GLY A 297 19.20 6.17 -14.74
C GLY A 297 18.23 6.62 -15.84
N HIS A 298 17.04 7.15 -15.48
CA HIS A 298 16.07 7.79 -16.39
C HIS A 298 15.47 6.93 -17.52
N ARG A 299 15.82 5.64 -17.63
CA ARG A 299 15.17 4.64 -18.48
C ARG A 299 15.12 3.25 -17.80
N PRO A 300 14.18 2.36 -18.14
CA PRO A 300 14.12 1.03 -17.56
C PRO A 300 15.39 0.23 -17.85
N TRP A 301 15.78 -0.64 -16.92
CA TRP A 301 16.97 -1.49 -17.07
C TRP A 301 16.75 -2.63 -18.04
N ILE A 302 15.55 -3.19 -18.02
CA ILE A 302 15.12 -4.26 -18.93
C ILE A 302 13.80 -3.83 -19.52
N VAL A 303 13.66 -3.98 -20.83
CA VAL A 303 12.39 -3.82 -21.54
C VAL A 303 12.18 -5.06 -22.39
N LYS A 304 11.00 -5.66 -22.27
CA LYS A 304 10.53 -6.73 -23.14
C LYS A 304 9.21 -6.31 -23.76
N THR A 305 9.27 -5.93 -25.02
CA THR A 305 8.10 -5.78 -25.88
C THR A 305 7.99 -7.04 -26.73
N MET A 306 6.77 -7.43 -27.10
CA MET A 306 6.65 -8.47 -28.13
C MET A 306 7.15 -7.88 -29.46
N VAL A 307 8.37 -8.24 -29.82
CA VAL A 307 8.85 -8.16 -31.20
C VAL A 307 8.41 -9.47 -31.85
N ARG A 308 7.64 -9.36 -32.93
CA ARG A 308 7.32 -10.50 -33.78
C ARG A 308 8.58 -10.99 -34.49
#